data_AF-A0A1I2PHS2-F1
#
_entry.id   AF-A0A1I2PHS2-F1
#
_cell.length_a   1.000
_cell.length_b   1.000
_cell.length_c   1.000
_cell.angle_alpha   90.00
_cell.angle_beta   90.00
_cell.angle_gamma   90.00
#
_symmetry.space_group_name_H-M   'P 1'
#
loop_
_entity.id
_entity.type
_entity.pdbx_description
1 polymer ?
#
loop_
_entity_poly.entity_id
_entity_poly.type
_entity_poly.pdbx_seq_one_letter_code
_entity_poly.pdbx_strand_id
1 'polypeptide(L)'
;MKRNSFLNFICACIPGVGFMYNGLIKKGISVLVLFMLAFEIPSMLYIHSLQMVLGLPIWFYSFFTTFDVYKRINNGEYIDDKVIIGEETLENIIISKNFRKGIGIVLIVLGVFACIRSISEDFNLIPYFEYRFRRYVGPVALIALGIFILMKSKNHNTKNRIEEVESLELEENKLQEEN
;
A
#
# COMPACT_ATOMS: atom_id res chain seq x y z
N MET A 1 6.05 -16.16 30.18
CA MET A 1 6.87 -17.32 29.75
C MET A 1 7.95 -16.81 28.81
N LYS A 2 9.22 -17.16 29.02
CA LYS A 2 10.30 -16.77 28.09
C LYS A 2 10.15 -17.58 26.80
N ARG A 3 10.02 -16.90 25.66
CA ARG A 3 9.94 -17.56 24.34
C ARG A 3 11.33 -18.02 23.91
N ASN A 4 11.40 -19.08 23.10
CA ASN A 4 12.69 -19.58 22.61
C ASN A 4 13.27 -18.64 21.55
N SER A 5 14.52 -18.19 21.74
CA SER A 5 15.25 -17.30 20.83
C SER A 5 15.52 -17.96 19.47
N PHE A 6 15.79 -19.27 19.46
CA PHE A 6 16.08 -20.00 18.22
C PHE A 6 14.86 -20.11 17.30
N LEU A 7 13.70 -20.43 17.86
CA LEU A 7 12.44 -20.43 17.10
C LEU A 7 12.08 -19.02 16.63
N ASN A 8 12.31 -18.00 17.46
CA ASN A 8 12.13 -16.61 17.05
C ASN A 8 13.00 -16.24 15.84
N PHE A 9 14.26 -16.69 15.81
CA PHE A 9 15.16 -16.46 14.69
C PHE A 9 14.65 -17.10 13.40
N ILE A 10 14.26 -18.39 13.45
CA ILE A 10 13.70 -19.07 12.27
C ILE A 10 12.42 -18.37 11.79
N CYS A 11 11.52 -18.02 12.71
CA CYS A 11 10.29 -17.31 12.37
C CYS A 11 10.56 -15.89 11.84
N ALA A 12 11.58 -15.19 12.33
CA ALA A 12 11.94 -13.85 11.87
C ALA A 12 12.46 -13.82 10.43
N CYS A 13 13.06 -14.92 9.95
CA CYS A 13 13.50 -15.05 8.56
C CYS A 13 12.33 -15.01 7.56
N ILE A 14 11.11 -15.37 8.00
CA ILE A 14 9.90 -15.27 7.19
C ILE A 14 9.18 -13.97 7.54
N PRO A 15 9.03 -13.02 6.60
CA PRO A 15 8.43 -11.72 6.88
C PRO A 15 7.01 -11.89 7.42
N GLY A 16 6.71 -11.21 8.53
CA GLY A 16 5.43 -11.31 9.24
C GLY A 16 5.30 -12.46 10.26
N VAL A 17 5.90 -13.63 10.01
CA VAL A 17 5.72 -14.83 10.87
C VAL A 17 6.39 -14.66 12.24
N GLY A 18 7.51 -13.96 12.30
CA GLY A 18 8.18 -13.60 13.55
C GLY A 18 7.28 -12.84 14.53
N PHE A 19 6.48 -11.90 14.04
CA PHE A 19 5.50 -11.18 14.86
C PHE A 19 4.40 -12.11 15.37
N MET A 20 3.92 -13.04 14.52
CA MET A 20 2.88 -14.00 14.89
C MET A 20 3.36 -14.97 15.98
N TYR A 21 4.62 -15.45 15.89
CA TYR A 21 5.24 -16.24 16.96
C TYR A 21 5.31 -15.47 18.28
N ASN A 22 5.50 -14.14 18.19
CA ASN A 22 5.46 -13.24 19.33
C ASN A 22 4.03 -12.84 19.75
N GLY A 23 2.99 -13.44 19.18
CA GLY A 23 1.59 -13.17 19.55
C GLY A 23 1.01 -11.87 19.00
N LEU A 24 1.74 -11.18 18.11
CA LEU A 24 1.28 -9.99 17.40
C LEU A 24 0.76 -10.41 16.01
N ILE A 25 -0.46 -10.97 15.99
CA ILE A 25 -1.04 -11.57 14.79
C ILE A 25 -1.44 -10.50 13.77
N LYS A 26 -2.13 -9.44 14.20
CA LYS A 26 -2.57 -8.36 13.30
C LYS A 26 -1.37 -7.65 12.68
N LYS A 27 -0.35 -7.37 13.49
CA LYS A 27 0.90 -6.78 13.00
C LYS A 27 1.60 -7.72 12.01
N GLY A 28 1.71 -9.01 12.34
CA GLY A 28 2.33 -10.02 11.47
C GLY A 28 1.64 -10.16 10.12
N ILE A 29 0.30 -10.22 10.09
CA ILE A 29 -0.49 -10.28 8.86
C ILE A 29 -0.26 -9.03 8.02
N SER A 30 -0.22 -7.84 8.65
CA SER A 30 -0.01 -6.59 7.92
C SER A 30 1.34 -6.54 7.19
N VAL A 31 2.41 -7.05 7.82
CA VAL A 31 3.74 -7.16 7.22
C VAL A 31 3.76 -8.19 6.10
N LEU A 32 3.11 -9.34 6.31
CA LEU A 32 3.01 -10.40 5.31
C LEU A 32 2.34 -9.88 4.03
N VAL A 33 1.18 -9.23 4.17
CA VAL A 33 0.44 -8.63 3.05
C VAL A 33 1.28 -7.55 2.36
N LEU A 34 1.94 -6.68 3.13
CA LEU A 34 2.81 -5.64 2.57
C LEU A 34 3.99 -6.24 1.77
N PHE A 35 4.60 -7.30 2.29
CA PHE A 35 5.67 -8.02 1.61
C PHE A 35 5.17 -8.68 0.32
N MET A 36 4.01 -9.33 0.34
CA MET A 36 3.42 -9.91 -0.88
C MET A 36 3.12 -8.83 -1.93
N LEU A 37 2.51 -7.71 -1.54
CA LEU A 37 2.21 -6.60 -2.45
C LEU A 37 3.48 -6.00 -3.08
N ALA A 38 4.59 -5.96 -2.34
CA ALA A 38 5.87 -5.50 -2.84
C ALA A 38 6.44 -6.37 -3.98
N PHE A 39 6.06 -7.65 -4.06
CA PHE A 39 6.44 -8.53 -5.17
C PHE A 39 5.38 -8.56 -6.28
N GLU A 40 4.10 -8.61 -5.90
CA GLU A 40 2.99 -8.76 -6.85
C GLU A 40 2.73 -7.50 -7.67
N ILE A 41 2.72 -6.30 -7.06
CA ILE A 41 2.44 -5.05 -7.80
C ILE A 41 3.48 -4.83 -8.91
N PRO A 42 4.80 -4.92 -8.65
CA PRO A 42 5.77 -4.81 -9.73
C PRO A 42 5.72 -5.95 -10.74
N SER A 43 5.34 -7.17 -10.32
CA SER A 43 5.14 -8.30 -11.25
C SER A 43 4.02 -8.00 -12.25
N MET A 44 2.88 -7.50 -11.77
CA MET A 44 1.74 -7.10 -12.60
C MET A 44 2.10 -5.98 -13.59
N LEU A 45 2.97 -5.05 -13.17
CA LEU A 45 3.46 -3.96 -14.01
C LEU A 45 4.64 -4.36 -14.91
N TYR A 46 5.12 -5.61 -14.83
CA TYR A 46 6.32 -6.11 -15.53
C TYR A 46 7.63 -5.39 -15.17
N ILE A 47 7.67 -4.73 -14.01
CA ILE A 47 8.86 -4.02 -13.49
C ILE A 47 9.54 -4.91 -12.43
N HIS A 48 10.05 -6.06 -12.86
CA HIS A 48 10.66 -7.04 -11.96
C HIS A 48 11.84 -6.48 -11.14
N SER A 49 12.59 -5.52 -11.68
CA SER A 49 13.69 -4.85 -10.97
C SER A 49 13.24 -4.14 -9.68
N LEU A 50 11.98 -3.71 -9.61
CA LEU A 50 11.44 -3.01 -8.45
C LEU A 50 11.09 -3.97 -7.29
N GLN A 51 10.93 -5.27 -7.55
CA GLN A 51 10.60 -6.27 -6.53
C GLN A 51 11.67 -6.34 -5.43
N MET A 52 12.95 -6.39 -5.80
CA MET A 52 14.03 -6.40 -4.81
C MET A 52 14.15 -5.05 -4.07
N VAL A 53 13.95 -3.94 -4.79
CA VAL A 53 14.04 -2.59 -4.21
C VAL A 53 12.97 -2.37 -3.13
N LEU A 54 11.77 -2.94 -3.29
CA LEU A 54 10.70 -2.85 -2.30
C LEU A 54 10.76 -3.99 -1.27
N GLY A 55 10.93 -5.23 -1.73
CA GLY A 55 10.86 -6.43 -0.91
C GLY A 55 12.02 -6.55 0.08
N LEU A 56 13.25 -6.21 -0.33
CA LEU A 56 14.44 -6.36 0.53
C LEU A 56 14.38 -5.43 1.76
N PRO A 57 14.07 -4.13 1.64
CA PRO A 57 13.86 -3.27 2.81
C PRO A 57 12.74 -3.75 3.73
N ILE A 58 11.61 -4.22 3.18
CA ILE A 58 10.48 -4.75 3.98
C ILE A 58 10.91 -6.01 4.74
N TRP A 59 11.69 -6.89 4.11
CA TRP A 59 12.23 -8.08 4.76
C TRP A 59 13.15 -7.72 5.93
N PHE A 60 14.14 -6.84 5.71
CA PHE A 60 15.04 -6.39 6.78
C PHE A 60 14.28 -5.67 7.90
N TYR A 61 13.32 -4.82 7.55
CA TYR A 61 12.44 -4.17 8.51
C TYR A 61 11.70 -5.20 9.37
N SER A 62 11.07 -6.20 8.74
CA SER A 62 10.37 -7.28 9.45
C SER A 62 11.31 -8.06 10.37
N PHE A 63 12.50 -8.41 9.87
CA PHE A 63 13.49 -9.20 10.59
C PHE A 63 13.95 -8.46 11.85
N PHE A 64 14.51 -7.25 11.71
CA PHE A 64 15.04 -6.49 12.85
C PHE A 64 13.95 -6.09 13.84
N THR A 65 12.78 -5.69 13.34
CA THR A 65 11.67 -5.28 14.21
C THR A 65 11.12 -6.48 15.00
N THR A 66 11.14 -7.69 14.43
CA THR A 66 10.79 -8.91 15.19
C THR A 66 11.74 -9.14 16.36
N PHE A 67 13.05 -8.92 16.18
CA PHE A 67 14.03 -9.08 17.27
C PHE A 67 13.84 -8.04 18.38
N ASP A 68 13.55 -6.79 18.01
CA ASP A 68 13.21 -5.75 18.99
C ASP A 68 11.95 -6.13 19.81
N VAL A 69 10.89 -6.53 19.12
CA VAL A 69 9.64 -7.03 19.75
C VAL A 69 9.92 -8.20 20.68
N TYR A 70 10.70 -9.18 20.23
CA TYR A 70 11.05 -10.34 21.04
C TYR A 70 11.77 -9.94 22.33
N LYS A 71 12.76 -9.03 22.24
CA LYS A 71 13.51 -8.55 23.40
C LYS A 71 12.59 -7.83 24.40
N ARG A 72 11.73 -6.95 23.92
CA ARG A 72 10.78 -6.16 24.72
C ARG A 72 9.76 -7.05 25.43
N ILE A 73 9.15 -8.01 24.74
CA ILE A 73 8.21 -8.96 25.35
C ILE A 73 8.94 -9.83 26.39
N ASN A 74 10.17 -10.26 26.12
CA ASN A 74 10.94 -11.06 27.06
C ASN A 74 11.38 -10.26 28.31
N ASN A 75 11.46 -8.93 28.20
CA ASN A 75 11.66 -8.01 29.33
C ASN A 75 10.35 -7.74 30.11
N GLY A 76 9.21 -8.29 29.67
CA GLY A 76 7.91 -8.11 30.32
C GLY A 76 7.12 -6.88 29.83
N GLU A 77 7.55 -6.23 28.75
CA GLU A 77 6.79 -5.12 28.16
C GLU A 77 5.54 -5.64 27.44
N TYR A 78 4.41 -4.97 27.67
CA TYR A 78 3.20 -5.17 26.88
C TYR A 78 3.32 -4.42 25.56
N ILE A 79 3.11 -5.13 24.45
CA ILE A 79 3.09 -4.56 23.10
C ILE A 79 1.69 -4.78 22.54
N ASP A 80 1.05 -3.70 22.09
CA ASP A 80 -0.27 -3.76 21.52
C ASP A 80 -0.24 -4.36 20.10
N ASP A 81 -1.18 -5.26 19.82
CA ASP A 81 -1.29 -5.90 18.50
C ASP A 81 -2.12 -5.01 17.57
N LYS A 82 -1.45 -4.04 16.97
CA LYS A 82 -2.04 -3.15 15.96
C LYS A 82 -1.47 -3.43 14.58
N VAL A 83 -2.31 -3.24 13.58
CA VAL A 83 -1.94 -3.23 12.16
C VAL A 83 -0.94 -2.07 11.93
N ILE A 84 0.04 -2.24 11.05
CA ILE A 84 1.02 -1.17 10.73
C ILE A 84 0.33 0.08 10.18
N ILE A 85 -0.69 -0.13 9.37
CA ILE A 85 -1.60 0.90 8.91
C ILE A 85 -2.67 0.97 9.98
N GLY A 86 -2.63 1.99 10.85
CA GLY A 86 -3.47 2.09 12.06
C GLY A 86 -4.93 1.69 11.80
N GLU A 87 -5.57 1.01 12.75
CA GLU A 87 -6.91 0.44 12.57
C GLU A 87 -7.92 1.51 12.19
N GLU A 88 -7.88 2.68 12.85
CA GLU A 88 -8.70 3.83 12.49
C GLU A 88 -8.45 4.30 11.05
N THR A 89 -7.20 4.29 10.58
CA THR A 89 -6.88 4.63 9.20
C THR A 89 -7.33 3.55 8.22
N LEU A 90 -7.21 2.27 8.57
CA LEU A 90 -7.59 1.16 7.70
C LEU A 90 -9.11 1.09 7.51
N GLU A 91 -9.88 1.24 8.59
CA GLU A 91 -11.34 1.30 8.52
C GLU A 91 -11.81 2.50 7.70
N ASN A 92 -11.24 3.70 7.95
CA ASN A 92 -11.57 4.89 7.16
C ASN A 92 -11.23 4.72 5.67
N ILE A 93 -10.10 4.08 5.35
CA ILE A 93 -9.71 3.77 3.98
C ILE A 93 -10.70 2.78 3.34
N ILE A 94 -11.06 1.69 4.02
CA ILE A 94 -11.96 0.65 3.48
C ILE A 94 -13.40 1.20 3.30
N ILE A 95 -13.90 1.98 4.27
CA ILE A 95 -15.25 2.52 4.28
C ILE A 95 -15.39 3.64 3.23
N SER A 96 -14.30 4.36 2.95
CA SER A 96 -14.26 5.43 1.94
C SER A 96 -14.83 4.98 0.60
N LYS A 97 -15.89 5.67 0.15
CA LYS A 97 -16.50 5.44 -1.17
C LYS A 97 -15.49 5.58 -2.31
N ASN A 98 -14.45 6.39 -2.13
CA ASN A 98 -13.41 6.61 -3.15
C ASN A 98 -12.47 5.40 -3.27
N PHE A 99 -12.17 4.73 -2.16
CA PHE A 99 -11.31 3.54 -2.15
C PHE A 99 -12.03 2.35 -2.79
N ARG A 100 -13.30 2.11 -2.46
CA ARG A 100 -14.10 1.05 -3.09
C ARG A 100 -14.25 1.22 -4.60
N LYS A 101 -14.49 2.45 -5.07
CA LYS A 101 -14.50 2.76 -6.51
C LYS A 101 -13.13 2.52 -7.15
N GLY A 102 -12.05 2.93 -6.48
CA GLY A 102 -10.68 2.72 -6.94
C GLY A 102 -10.33 1.24 -7.08
N ILE A 103 -10.57 0.44 -6.04
CA ILE A 103 -10.35 -1.02 -6.07
C ILE A 103 -11.18 -1.69 -7.17
N GLY A 104 -12.45 -1.30 -7.33
CA GLY A 104 -13.30 -1.84 -8.39
C GLY A 104 -12.74 -1.58 -9.79
N ILE A 105 -12.30 -0.35 -10.06
CA ILE A 105 -11.68 0.02 -11.33
C ILE A 105 -10.38 -0.77 -11.55
N VAL A 106 -9.53 -0.89 -10.53
CA VAL A 106 -8.27 -1.65 -10.62
C VAL A 106 -8.54 -3.12 -10.94
N LEU A 107 -9.50 -3.76 -10.28
CA LEU A 107 -9.87 -5.16 -10.57
C LEU A 107 -10.41 -5.34 -11.99
N ILE A 108 -11.26 -4.41 -12.47
CA ILE A 108 -11.78 -4.47 -13.84
C ILE A 108 -10.65 -4.34 -14.86
N VAL A 109 -9.75 -3.38 -14.66
CA VAL A 109 -8.59 -3.17 -15.55
C VAL A 109 -7.68 -4.39 -15.54
N LEU A 110 -7.39 -4.96 -14.37
CA LEU A 110 -6.60 -6.20 -14.25
C LEU A 110 -7.29 -7.38 -14.95
N GLY A 111 -8.60 -7.54 -14.79
CA GLY A 111 -9.38 -8.58 -15.46
C GLY A 111 -9.34 -8.45 -16.98
N VAL A 112 -9.58 -7.25 -17.51
CA VAL A 112 -9.51 -6.98 -18.96
C VAL A 112 -8.10 -7.24 -19.50
N PHE A 113 -7.07 -6.81 -18.79
CA PHE A 113 -5.69 -7.04 -19.18
C PHE A 113 -5.33 -8.54 -19.19
N ALA A 114 -5.80 -9.31 -18.21
CA ALA A 114 -5.64 -10.76 -18.17
C ALA A 114 -6.37 -11.46 -19.32
N CYS A 115 -7.58 -11.02 -19.68
CA CYS A 115 -8.31 -11.55 -20.83
C CYS A 115 -7.59 -11.28 -22.16
N ILE A 116 -7.09 -10.05 -22.36
CA ILE A 116 -6.34 -9.69 -23.58
C ILE A 116 -5.08 -10.55 -23.72
N ARG A 117 -4.39 -10.80 -22.60
CA ARG A 117 -3.23 -11.71 -22.57
C ARG A 117 -3.62 -13.13 -23.01
N SER A 118 -4.66 -13.70 -22.40
CA SER A 118 -5.11 -15.07 -22.71
C SER A 118 -5.44 -15.25 -24.19
N ILE A 119 -6.17 -14.29 -24.78
CA ILE A 119 -6.52 -14.33 -26.21
C ILE A 119 -5.27 -14.17 -27.07
N SER A 120 -4.34 -13.29 -26.69
CA SER A 120 -3.12 -13.04 -27.47
C SER A 120 -2.19 -14.26 -27.51
N GLU A 121 -2.13 -15.03 -26.42
CA GLU A 121 -1.34 -16.28 -26.32
C GLU A 121 -1.92 -17.39 -27.22
N ASP A 122 -3.26 -17.53 -27.32
CA ASP A 122 -3.90 -18.57 -28.13
C ASP A 122 -3.76 -18.36 -29.66
N PHE A 123 -3.70 -17.11 -30.13
CA PHE A 123 -3.67 -16.79 -31.57
C PHE A 123 -2.27 -16.70 -32.18
N ASN A 124 -1.17 -16.78 -31.41
CA ASN A 124 0.23 -16.79 -31.90
C ASN A 124 0.64 -15.59 -32.82
N LEU A 125 -0.15 -14.53 -32.91
CA LEU A 125 0.08 -13.38 -33.82
C LEU A 125 1.11 -12.36 -33.28
N ILE A 126 1.51 -12.48 -32.01
CA ILE A 126 1.99 -11.36 -31.17
C ILE A 126 3.33 -11.57 -30.41
N PRO A 127 4.22 -12.58 -30.64
CA PRO A 127 5.42 -12.73 -29.80
C PRO A 127 6.33 -11.48 -29.76
N TYR A 128 6.38 -10.70 -30.85
CA TYR A 128 7.19 -9.48 -30.94
C TYR A 128 6.49 -8.21 -30.41
N PHE A 129 5.16 -8.12 -30.54
CA PHE A 129 4.42 -6.95 -30.09
C PHE A 129 4.18 -6.98 -28.57
N GLU A 130 3.86 -8.13 -27.99
CA GLU A 130 3.63 -8.25 -26.54
C GLU A 130 4.89 -7.95 -25.73
N TYR A 131 6.05 -8.48 -26.15
CA TYR A 131 7.30 -8.28 -25.44
C TYR A 131 7.72 -6.80 -25.43
N ARG A 132 7.54 -6.12 -26.56
CA ARG A 132 7.86 -4.69 -26.68
C ARG A 132 6.84 -3.83 -25.93
N PHE A 133 5.55 -4.14 -26.04
CA PHE A 133 4.49 -3.38 -25.39
C PHE A 133 4.54 -3.53 -23.85
N ARG A 134 4.67 -4.76 -23.31
CA ARG A 134 4.78 -5.00 -21.86
C ARG A 134 5.94 -4.24 -21.21
N ARG A 135 7.07 -4.12 -21.91
CA ARG A 135 8.25 -3.42 -21.40
C ARG A 135 8.00 -1.92 -21.16
N TYR A 136 7.09 -1.30 -21.91
CA TYR A 136 6.81 0.13 -21.80
C TYR A 136 5.54 0.45 -21.03
N VAL A 137 4.56 -0.46 -20.98
CA VAL A 137 3.28 -0.22 -20.27
C VAL A 137 3.50 0.08 -18.80
N GLY A 138 4.32 -0.71 -18.10
CA GLY A 138 4.60 -0.50 -16.67
C GLY A 138 5.15 0.90 -16.37
N PRO A 139 6.29 1.30 -16.97
CA PRO A 139 6.87 2.62 -16.79
C PRO A 139 5.93 3.77 -17.17
N VAL A 140 5.22 3.65 -18.30
CA VAL A 140 4.28 4.68 -18.76
C VAL A 140 3.10 4.83 -17.80
N ALA A 141 2.55 3.71 -17.30
CA ALA A 141 1.48 3.73 -16.31
C ALA A 141 1.93 4.38 -14.99
N LEU A 142 3.17 4.10 -14.56
CA LEU A 142 3.73 4.67 -13.33
C LEU A 142 3.96 6.18 -13.45
N ILE A 143 4.44 6.64 -14.60
CA ILE A 143 4.58 8.08 -14.91
C ILE A 143 3.20 8.76 -14.94
N ALA A 144 2.23 8.16 -15.64
CA ALA A 144 0.87 8.70 -15.71
C ALA A 144 0.22 8.77 -14.32
N LEU A 145 0.40 7.74 -13.49
CA LEU A 145 -0.10 7.70 -12.12
C LEU A 145 0.58 8.75 -11.23
N GLY A 146 1.89 8.96 -11.40
CA GLY A 146 2.64 10.03 -10.74
C GLY A 146 2.12 11.43 -11.10
N ILE A 147 1.92 11.70 -12.39
CA ILE A 147 1.34 12.98 -12.88
C ILE A 147 -0.07 13.16 -12.34
N PHE A 148 -0.89 12.12 -12.36
CA PHE A 148 -2.26 12.17 -11.86
C PHE A 148 -2.32 12.50 -10.36
N ILE A 149 -1.44 11.92 -9.54
CA ILE A 149 -1.35 12.23 -8.10
C ILE A 149 -0.93 13.69 -7.89
N LEU A 150 0.06 14.18 -8.64
CA LEU A 150 0.53 15.57 -8.54
C LEU A 150 -0.58 16.57 -8.90
N MET A 151 -1.35 16.30 -9.97
CA MET A 151 -2.45 17.16 -10.39
C MET A 151 -3.63 17.11 -9.40
N LYS A 152 -3.96 15.93 -8.87
CA LYS A 152 -5.06 15.76 -7.91
C LYS A 152 -4.77 16.42 -6.55
N SER A 153 -3.50 16.40 -6.11
CA SER A 153 -3.05 17.11 -4.91
C SER A 153 -3.29 18.62 -5.01
N LYS A 154 -3.04 19.20 -6.19
CA LYS A 154 -3.28 20.64 -6.43
C LYS A 154 -4.76 21.02 -6.29
N ASN A 155 -5.67 20.22 -6.85
CA ASN A 155 -7.10 20.51 -6.79
C ASN A 155 -7.68 20.46 -5.36
N HIS A 156 -7.16 19.61 -4.48
CA HIS A 156 -7.62 19.53 -3.09
C HIS A 156 -7.21 20.77 -2.28
N ASN A 157 -5.96 21.22 -2.44
CA ASN A 157 -5.47 22.42 -1.75
C ASN A 157 -6.09 23.72 -2.26
N THR A 158 -6.38 23.81 -3.56
CA THR A 158 -7.07 24.99 -4.12
C THR A 158 -8.52 25.06 -3.65
N LYS A 159 -9.23 23.92 -3.55
CA LYS A 159 -10.61 23.90 -3.09
C LYS A 159 -10.74 24.29 -1.61
N ASN A 160 -9.88 23.76 -0.73
CA ASN A 160 -9.91 24.10 0.70
C ASN A 160 -9.59 25.59 0.96
N ARG A 161 -8.67 26.19 0.19
CA ARG A 161 -8.38 27.63 0.31
C ARG A 161 -9.54 28.53 -0.13
N ILE A 162 -10.31 28.11 -1.14
CA ILE A 162 -11.48 28.85 -1.61
C ILE A 162 -12.60 28.77 -0.56
N GLU A 163 -12.85 27.58 0.01
CA GLU A 163 -13.84 27.41 1.09
C GLU A 163 -13.48 28.19 2.36
N GLU A 164 -12.18 28.30 2.69
CA GLU A 164 -11.69 29.09 3.84
C GLU A 164 -11.89 30.60 3.61
N VAL A 165 -11.60 31.12 2.42
CA VAL A 165 -11.84 32.53 2.06
C VAL A 165 -13.33 32.86 2.04
N GLU A 166 -14.16 31.99 1.46
CA GLU A 166 -15.61 32.18 1.38
C GLU A 166 -16.26 32.18 2.78
N SER A 167 -15.72 31.41 3.73
CA SER A 167 -16.19 31.41 5.12
C SER A 167 -15.85 32.69 5.89
N LEU A 168 -14.69 33.30 5.60
CA LEU A 168 -14.25 34.55 6.23
C LEU A 168 -15.03 35.75 5.70
N GLU A 169 -15.30 35.81 4.39
CA GLU A 169 -16.14 36.86 3.79
C GLU A 169 -17.59 36.81 4.31
N LEU A 170 -18.12 35.60 4.58
CA LEU A 170 -19.46 35.43 5.14
C LEU A 170 -19.56 35.87 6.61
N GLU A 171 -18.47 35.76 7.37
CA GLU A 171 -18.38 36.21 8.76
C GLU A 171 -18.21 37.73 8.84
N GLU A 172 -17.40 38.31 7.96
CA GLU A 172 -17.21 39.77 7.87
C GLU A 172 -18.50 40.51 7.45
N ASN A 173 -19.25 39.96 6.49
CA ASN A 173 -20.53 40.54 6.05
C ASN A 173 -21.60 40.52 7.16
N LYS A 174 -21.63 39.48 8.02
CA LYS A 174 -22.58 39.41 9.14
C LYS A 174 -22.29 40.46 10.23
N LEU A 175 -21.01 40.73 10.49
CA LEU A 175 -20.59 41.75 11.46
C LEU A 175 -20.88 43.19 10.99
N GLN A 176 -21.00 43.40 9.67
CA GLN A 176 -21.40 44.69 9.09
C GLN A 176 -22.92 44.91 9.10
N GLU A 177 -23.74 43.86 9.09
CA GLU A 177 -25.20 43.95 9.18
C GLU A 177 -25.73 44.14 10.62
N GLU A 178 -24.93 43.81 11.64
CA GLU A 178 -25.30 43.96 13.06
C GLU A 178 -24.91 45.33 13.69
N ASN A 179 -24.30 46.25 12.92
CA ASN A 179 -23.96 47.63 13.34
C ASN A 179 -24.80 48.69 12.64
#